data_AF-H6R9C5-F1
#
_entry.id   AF-H6R9C5-F1
#
_cell.length_a   1.000
_cell.length_b   1.000
_cell.length_c   1.000
_cell.angle_alpha   90.00
_cell.angle_beta   90.00
_cell.angle_gamma   90.00
#
_symmetry.space_group_name_H-M   'P 1'
#
loop_
_entity.id
_entity.type
_entity.pdbx_description
1 polymer ?
#
loop_
_entity_poly.entity_id
_entity_poly.type
_entity_poly.pdbx_seq_one_letter_code
_entity_poly.pdbx_strand_id
1 'polypeptide(L)'
;MTATVVARWPLPLFRATATTAAVLVFAQAALAGGFMAGHFEALAMHSRNGGLVAVVFLGQLVCAVLLWRRGGGPAWPVRTAVLQLVIAAGLIPLGEERVLAVHIPLAVGLSIGTGLLVSWAWRWQR
;
A
#
# COMPACT_ATOMS: atom_id res chain seq x y z
N MET A 1 18.97 22.82 25.38
CA MET A 1 17.80 22.13 24.82
C MET A 1 17.60 22.63 23.39
N THR A 2 18.07 21.90 22.37
CA THR A 2 17.89 22.28 20.97
C THR A 2 16.46 21.93 20.53
N ALA A 3 15.65 22.94 20.24
CA ALA A 3 14.32 22.75 19.67
C ALA A 3 14.46 22.01 18.32
N THR A 4 13.91 20.81 18.27
CA THR A 4 14.04 19.94 17.12
C THR A 4 13.08 20.44 16.04
N VAL A 5 13.59 21.08 14.98
CA VAL A 5 12.75 21.67 13.91
C VAL A 5 12.00 20.55 13.19
N VAL A 6 10.67 20.55 13.30
CA VAL A 6 9.81 19.54 12.66
C VAL A 6 9.54 19.94 11.21
N ALA A 7 9.94 19.10 10.27
CA ALA A 7 9.77 19.36 8.85
C ALA A 7 8.31 19.16 8.38
N ARG A 8 7.80 20.04 7.53
CA ARG A 8 6.40 19.95 7.01
C ARG A 8 6.26 19.07 5.77
N TRP A 9 7.31 18.93 4.96
CA TRP A 9 7.34 18.20 3.70
C TRP A 9 7.11 16.67 3.75
N PRO A 10 7.36 15.93 4.85
CA PRO A 10 7.15 14.47 4.83
C PRO A 10 5.68 14.05 4.71
N LEU A 11 4.76 14.87 5.23
CA LEU A 11 3.32 14.56 5.19
C LEU A 11 2.75 14.52 3.76
N PRO A 12 2.96 15.53 2.89
CA PRO A 12 2.47 15.46 1.52
C PRO A 12 3.09 14.30 0.73
N LEU A 13 4.36 13.94 0.97
CA LEU A 13 4.96 12.75 0.35
C LEU A 13 4.27 11.45 0.80
N PHE A 14 4.04 11.30 2.11
CA PHE A 14 3.32 10.15 2.64
C PHE A 14 1.91 10.06 2.05
N ARG A 15 1.17 11.18 1.98
CA ARG A 15 -0.15 11.24 1.33
C ARG A 15 -0.11 10.84 -0.14
N ALA A 16 0.87 11.35 -0.90
CA ALA A 16 1.02 10.98 -2.30
C ALA A 16 1.24 9.47 -2.45
N THR A 17 2.18 8.89 -1.69
CA THR A 17 2.45 7.45 -1.74
C THR A 17 1.25 6.61 -1.30
N ALA A 18 0.52 7.01 -0.25
CA ALA A 18 -0.67 6.30 0.23
C ALA A 18 -1.82 6.35 -0.78
N THR A 19 -2.02 7.50 -1.44
CA THR A 19 -3.00 7.64 -2.52
C THR A 19 -2.64 6.77 -3.72
N THR A 20 -1.38 6.80 -4.17
CA THR A 20 -0.91 5.94 -5.26
C THR A 20 -1.09 4.46 -4.91
N ALA A 21 -0.74 4.07 -3.69
CA ALA A 21 -0.94 2.70 -3.21
C ALA A 21 -2.40 2.29 -3.26
N ALA A 22 -3.32 3.13 -2.78
CA ALA A 22 -4.75 2.85 -2.81
C ALA A 22 -5.27 2.68 -4.26
N VAL A 23 -4.86 3.54 -5.19
CA VAL A 23 -5.24 3.43 -6.60
C VAL A 23 -4.77 2.09 -7.19
N LEU A 24 -3.52 1.71 -6.97
CA LEU A 24 -2.99 0.46 -7.52
C LEU A 24 -3.64 -0.77 -6.88
N VAL A 25 -3.86 -0.76 -5.56
CA VAL A 25 -4.50 -1.88 -4.86
C VAL A 25 -5.97 -2.04 -5.26
N PHE A 26 -6.72 -0.96 -5.48
CA PHE A 26 -8.07 -1.10 -6.03
C PHE A 26 -8.07 -1.51 -7.50
N ALA A 27 -7.06 -1.10 -8.28
CA ALA A 27 -6.87 -1.62 -9.62
C ALA A 27 -6.59 -3.14 -9.64
N GLN A 28 -5.86 -3.70 -8.66
CA GLN A 28 -5.70 -5.16 -8.52
C GLN A 28 -7.04 -5.88 -8.48
N ALA A 29 -7.99 -5.38 -7.68
CA ALA A 29 -9.33 -5.96 -7.55
C ALA A 29 -10.11 -5.88 -8.88
N ALA A 30 -10.04 -4.75 -9.58
CA ALA A 30 -10.68 -4.60 -10.89
C ALA A 30 -10.08 -5.55 -11.94
N LEU A 31 -8.74 -5.69 -11.98
CA LEU A 31 -8.04 -6.57 -12.91
C LEU A 31 -8.33 -8.05 -12.62
N ALA A 32 -8.37 -8.45 -11.35
CA ALA A 32 -8.78 -9.79 -10.95
C ALA A 32 -10.24 -10.08 -11.32
N GLY A 33 -11.14 -9.11 -11.10
CA GLY A 33 -12.53 -9.18 -11.53
C GLY A 33 -12.68 -9.32 -13.05
N GLY A 34 -11.92 -8.54 -13.82
CA GLY A 34 -11.89 -8.62 -15.29
C GLY A 34 -11.43 -10.00 -15.78
N PHE A 35 -10.39 -10.56 -15.19
CA PHE A 35 -9.95 -11.93 -15.49
C PHE A 35 -11.06 -12.96 -15.23
N MET A 36 -11.74 -12.87 -14.08
CA MET A 36 -12.88 -13.76 -13.77
C MET A 36 -14.07 -13.57 -14.71
N ALA A 37 -14.23 -12.37 -15.29
CA ALA A 37 -15.24 -12.06 -16.29
C ALA A 37 -14.87 -12.52 -17.71
N GLY A 38 -13.71 -13.15 -17.91
CA GLY A 38 -13.27 -13.70 -19.20
C GLY A 38 -12.24 -12.84 -19.96
N HIS A 39 -11.81 -11.70 -19.41
CA HIS A 39 -10.74 -10.87 -19.97
C HIS A 39 -9.37 -11.42 -19.57
N PHE A 40 -8.91 -12.47 -20.25
CA PHE A 40 -7.70 -13.20 -19.85
C PHE A 40 -6.42 -12.36 -19.85
N GLU A 41 -6.34 -11.32 -20.69
CA GLU A 41 -5.27 -10.33 -20.70
C GLU A 41 -5.15 -9.54 -19.39
N ALA A 42 -6.25 -9.43 -18.63
CA ALA A 42 -6.27 -8.75 -17.33
C ALA A 42 -5.39 -9.49 -16.31
N LEU A 43 -5.12 -10.79 -16.47
CA LEU A 43 -4.23 -11.54 -15.61
C LEU A 43 -2.77 -11.06 -15.73
N ALA A 44 -2.31 -10.83 -16.97
CA ALA A 44 -0.97 -10.30 -17.20
C ALA A 44 -0.82 -8.87 -16.63
N MET A 45 -1.88 -8.06 -16.76
CA MET A 45 -1.93 -6.72 -16.16
C MET A 45 -1.96 -6.78 -14.63
N HIS A 46 -2.71 -7.71 -14.05
CA HIS A 46 -2.77 -7.97 -12.62
C HIS A 46 -1.38 -8.32 -12.07
N SER A 47 -0.66 -9.25 -12.71
CA SER A 47 0.71 -9.63 -12.31
C SER A 47 1.67 -8.44 -12.35
N ARG A 48 1.69 -7.67 -13.45
CA ARG A 48 2.54 -6.46 -13.58
C ARG A 48 2.20 -5.41 -12.53
N ASN A 49 0.91 -5.15 -12.30
CA ASN A 49 0.45 -4.19 -11.31
C ASN A 49 0.80 -4.65 -9.88
N GLY A 50 0.81 -5.96 -9.59
CA GLY A 50 1.26 -6.49 -8.30
C GLY A 50 2.71 -6.13 -7.98
N GLY A 51 3.59 -6.20 -8.98
CA GLY A 51 4.97 -5.70 -8.85
C GLY A 51 5.04 -4.20 -8.55
N LEU A 52 4.22 -3.38 -9.20
CA LEU A 52 4.14 -1.94 -8.94
C LEU A 52 3.62 -1.63 -7.53
N VAL A 53 2.62 -2.37 -7.03
CA VAL A 53 2.12 -2.25 -5.65
C VAL A 53 3.26 -2.48 -4.65
N ALA A 54 4.08 -3.51 -4.83
CA ALA A 54 5.20 -3.80 -3.94
C ALA A 54 6.24 -2.65 -3.93
N VAL A 55 6.58 -2.10 -5.10
CA VAL A 55 7.48 -0.94 -5.22
C VAL A 55 6.91 0.29 -4.52
N VAL A 56 5.62 0.57 -4.72
CA VAL A 56 4.96 1.72 -4.08
C VAL A 56 4.86 1.54 -2.57
N PHE A 57 4.61 0.33 -2.05
CA PHE A 57 4.63 0.07 -0.61
C PHE A 57 6.03 0.23 0.00
N LEU A 58 7.10 -0.13 -0.72
CA LEU A 58 8.46 0.18 -0.27
C LEU A 58 8.68 1.70 -0.18
N GLY A 59 8.25 2.46 -1.19
CA GLY A 59 8.30 3.92 -1.16
C GLY A 59 7.45 4.54 -0.04
N GLN A 60 6.27 3.98 0.21
CA GLN A 60 5.38 4.38 1.30
C GLN A 60 6.02 4.12 2.66
N LEU A 61 6.72 2.98 2.84
CA LEU A 61 7.48 2.68 4.06
C LEU A 61 8.56 3.73 4.32
N VAL A 62 9.32 4.10 3.29
CA VAL A 62 10.31 5.19 3.41
C VAL A 62 9.64 6.50 3.81
N CYS A 63 8.52 6.86 3.17
CA CYS A 63 7.77 8.07 3.50
C CYS A 63 7.18 8.04 4.92
N ALA A 64 6.72 6.88 5.40
CA ALA A 64 6.24 6.70 6.76
C ALA A 64 7.36 6.91 7.79
N VAL A 65 8.55 6.38 7.52
CA VAL A 65 9.73 6.58 8.39
C VAL A 65 10.13 8.06 8.42
N LEU A 66 10.11 8.75 7.28
CA LEU A 66 10.39 10.19 7.21
C LEU A 66 9.33 11.01 7.95
N LEU A 67 8.06 10.65 7.82
CA LEU A 67 6.97 11.28 8.56
C LEU A 67 7.16 11.14 10.08
N TRP A 68 7.54 9.95 10.55
CA TRP A 68 7.81 9.71 11.97
C TRP A 68 9.06 10.45 12.46
N ARG A 69 10.20 10.30 11.77
CA ARG A 69 11.51 10.78 12.25
C ARG A 69 11.73 12.27 12.03
N ARG A 70 11.18 12.84 10.95
CA ARG A 70 11.41 14.24 10.55
C ARG A 70 10.13 15.08 10.57
N GLY A 71 8.98 14.45 10.35
CA GLY A 71 7.69 15.11 10.31
C GLY A 71 6.95 15.22 11.65
N GLY A 72 7.46 14.57 12.71
CA GLY A 72 6.81 14.54 14.03
C GLY A 72 5.50 13.74 14.03
N GLY A 73 5.25 12.94 12.99
CA GLY A 73 4.05 12.10 12.90
C GLY A 73 4.17 10.86 13.81
N PRO A 74 3.05 10.17 14.04
CA PRO A 74 3.06 8.95 14.84
C PRO A 74 3.90 7.85 14.19
N ALA A 75 4.42 6.92 14.99
CA ALA A 75 5.24 5.81 14.49
C ALA A 75 4.42 4.65 13.89
N TRP A 76 3.12 4.56 14.20
CA TRP A 76 2.29 3.44 13.78
C TRP A 76 2.17 3.25 12.25
N PRO A 77 2.16 4.29 11.39
CA PRO A 77 2.13 4.11 9.94
C PRO A 77 3.35 3.36 9.40
N VAL A 78 4.49 3.40 10.10
CA VAL A 78 5.67 2.59 9.76
C VAL A 78 5.35 1.11 9.89
N ARG A 79 4.73 0.70 11.00
CA ARG A 79 4.35 -0.71 11.23
C ARG A 79 3.33 -1.17 10.19
N THR A 80 2.35 -0.32 9.87
CA THR A 80 1.36 -0.62 8.82
C THR A 80 2.01 -0.76 7.45
N ALA A 81 2.94 0.13 7.10
CA ALA A 81 3.65 0.04 5.81
C ALA A 81 4.54 -1.21 5.72
N VAL A 82 5.21 -1.61 6.81
CA VAL A 82 5.94 -2.89 6.87
C VAL A 82 4.99 -4.06 6.64
N LEU A 83 3.85 -4.10 7.36
CA LEU A 83 2.87 -5.17 7.21
C LEU A 83 2.31 -5.25 5.78
N GLN A 84 1.96 -4.11 5.19
CA GLN A 84 1.47 -4.03 3.80
C GLN A 84 2.52 -4.56 2.80
N LEU A 85 3.79 -4.20 2.97
CA LEU A 85 4.88 -4.69 2.13
C LEU A 85 5.08 -6.20 2.25
N VAL A 86 5.07 -6.74 3.48
CA VAL A 86 5.18 -8.18 3.73
C VAL A 86 3.99 -8.94 3.12
N ILE A 87 2.78 -8.43 3.29
CA ILE A 87 1.58 -9.03 2.70
C ILE A 87 1.65 -9.01 1.17
N ALA A 88 2.01 -7.87 0.57
CA ALA A 88 2.15 -7.77 -0.88
C ALA A 88 3.20 -8.73 -1.44
N ALA A 89 4.34 -8.86 -0.77
CA ALA A 89 5.38 -9.81 -1.15
C ALA A 89 4.89 -11.27 -1.07
N GLY A 90 4.10 -11.62 -0.04
CA GLY A 90 3.51 -12.95 0.11
C GLY A 90 2.39 -13.25 -0.89
N LEU A 91 1.63 -12.23 -1.34
CA LEU A 91 0.57 -12.40 -2.32
C LEU A 91 1.07 -12.83 -3.70
N ILE A 92 2.31 -12.46 -4.07
CA ILE A 92 2.91 -12.83 -5.37
C ILE A 92 2.99 -14.35 -5.54
N PRO A 93 3.75 -15.10 -4.71
CA PRO A 93 3.83 -16.56 -4.86
C PRO A 93 2.47 -17.24 -4.65
N LEU A 94 1.63 -16.75 -3.73
CA LEU A 94 0.27 -17.29 -3.55
C LEU A 94 -0.59 -17.17 -4.83
N GLY A 95 -0.40 -16.09 -5.60
CA GLY A 95 -1.08 -15.86 -6.88
C GLY A 95 -0.55 -16.79 -7.97
N GLU A 96 0.77 -16.90 -8.11
CA GLU A 96 1.44 -17.78 -9.08
C GLU A 96 1.08 -19.26 -8.86
N GLU A 97 1.05 -19.71 -7.60
CA GLU A 97 0.67 -21.07 -7.19
C GLU A 97 -0.84 -21.29 -7.13
N ARG A 98 -1.66 -20.26 -7.40
CA ARG A 98 -3.12 -20.31 -7.39
C ARG A 98 -3.71 -20.77 -6.06
N VAL A 99 -3.07 -20.42 -4.95
CA VAL A 99 -3.58 -20.67 -3.58
C VAL A 99 -4.65 -19.62 -3.23
N LEU A 100 -5.73 -19.61 -4.02
CA LEU A 100 -6.72 -18.52 -4.03
C LEU A 100 -7.47 -18.38 -2.71
N ALA A 101 -7.67 -19.49 -2.00
CA ALA A 101 -8.33 -19.50 -0.68
C ALA A 101 -7.61 -18.63 0.36
N VAL A 102 -6.30 -18.43 0.21
CA VAL A 102 -5.50 -17.54 1.08
C VAL A 102 -5.23 -16.21 0.39
N HIS A 103 -4.91 -16.23 -0.92
CA HIS A 103 -4.61 -15.04 -1.69
C HIS A 103 -5.75 -14.02 -1.66
N ILE A 104 -6.99 -14.45 -1.93
CA ILE A 104 -8.14 -13.54 -2.07
C ILE A 104 -8.48 -12.85 -0.74
N PRO A 105 -8.68 -13.56 0.39
CA PRO A 105 -8.98 -12.89 1.66
C PRO A 105 -7.87 -11.94 2.11
N LEU A 106 -6.61 -12.34 1.90
CA LEU A 106 -5.47 -11.51 2.28
C LEU A 106 -5.37 -10.24 1.41
N ALA A 107 -5.63 -10.34 0.09
CA ALA A 107 -5.70 -9.20 -0.82
C ALA A 107 -6.87 -8.24 -0.49
N VAL A 108 -8.03 -8.78 -0.11
CA VAL A 108 -9.17 -7.97 0.36
C VAL A 108 -8.81 -7.22 1.64
N GLY A 109 -8.23 -7.92 2.63
CA GLY A 109 -7.77 -7.29 3.87
C GLY A 109 -6.75 -6.19 3.64
N LEU A 110 -5.78 -6.44 2.75
CA LEU A 110 -4.80 -5.43 2.30
C LEU A 110 -5.49 -4.22 1.66
N SER A 111 -6.52 -4.43 0.84
CA SER A 111 -7.27 -3.37 0.17
C SER A 111 -8.00 -2.47 1.17
N ILE A 112 -8.70 -3.08 2.12
CA ILE A 112 -9.39 -2.35 3.20
C ILE A 112 -8.38 -1.57 4.04
N GLY A 113 -7.31 -2.23 4.48
CA GLY A 113 -6.25 -1.59 5.28
C GLY A 113 -5.60 -0.41 4.57
N THR A 114 -5.38 -0.53 3.26
CA THR A 114 -4.84 0.57 2.43
C THR A 114 -5.83 1.73 2.33
N GLY A 115 -7.12 1.45 2.12
CA GLY A 115 -8.19 2.45 2.15
C GLY A 115 -8.29 3.21 3.48
N LEU A 116 -8.17 2.50 4.60
CA LEU A 116 -8.17 3.09 5.93
C LEU A 116 -6.91 3.95 6.17
N LEU A 117 -5.74 3.49 5.73
CA LEU A 117 -4.49 4.23 5.88
C LEU A 117 -4.51 5.55 5.10
N VAL A 118 -4.95 5.52 3.84
CA VAL A 118 -5.04 6.74 3.02
C VAL A 118 -6.09 7.69 3.60
N SER A 119 -7.25 7.19 4.03
CA SER A 119 -8.28 8.01 4.69
C SER A 119 -7.73 8.70 5.94
N TRP A 120 -7.02 7.94 6.78
CA TRP A 120 -6.35 8.51 7.94
C TRP A 120 -5.30 9.56 7.54
N ALA A 121 -4.46 9.29 6.55
CA ALA A 121 -3.39 10.19 6.13
C ALA A 121 -3.92 11.58 5.72
N TRP A 122 -5.09 11.62 5.08
CA TRP A 122 -5.75 12.86 4.66
C TRP A 122 -6.53 13.55 5.79
N ARG A 123 -7.11 12.78 6.73
CA ARG A 123 -7.83 13.32 7.89
C ARG A 123 -6.90 13.80 9.00
N TRP A 124 -5.72 13.22 9.11
CA TRP A 124 -4.74 13.59 10.12
C TRP A 124 -4.23 15.01 9.85
N GLN A 125 -4.50 15.88 10.81
CA GLN A 125 -3.96 17.23 10.91
C GLN A 125 -2.97 17.23 12.08
N ARG A 126 -1.82 17.86 11.89
CA ARG A 126 -0.79 17.97 12.92
C ARG A 126 -1.26 18.83 14.08
#